data_AF-X0YXH4-F1
#
_entry.id   AF-X0YXH4-F1
#
_cell.length_a   1.000
_cell.length_b   1.000
_cell.length_c   1.000
_cell.angle_alpha   90.00
_cell.angle_beta   90.00
_cell.angle_gamma   90.00
#
_symmetry.space_group_name_H-M   'P 1'
#
loop_
_entity.id
_entity.type
_entity.pdbx_description
1 polymer ?
#
loop_
_entity_poly.entity_id
_entity_poly.type
_entity_poly.pdbx_seq_one_letter_code
_entity_poly.pdbx_strand_id
1 'polypeptide(L)'
;MLVGMAVTHAFVPPTPGPTAVANLLGADLGWVITVGIAAGLPTLIITAIFASKVLSKVASGNVSLDVSPDTTTPQRKSPHLAIVVALLVLPLILIVSETAARGALGKESPTALWLMLVGHPFTALLIATLAAFYFLGKRLGMPAQEVQRIAERALEPAGVILLVTGAGGVFKQVLIDSGAGDAVASSLTSAAVPT
;
A
#
# COMPACT_ATOMS: atom_id res chain seq x y z
N MET A 1 -15.19 -1.09 -9.36
CA MET A 1 -14.34 -1.25 -8.15
C MET A 1 -13.00 -1.91 -8.45
N LEU A 2 -12.94 -2.96 -9.29
CA LEU A 2 -11.69 -3.64 -9.70
C LEU A 2 -10.59 -2.69 -10.21
N VAL A 3 -10.92 -1.79 -11.16
CA VAL A 3 -9.95 -0.82 -11.72
C VAL A 3 -9.37 0.11 -10.65
N GLY A 4 -10.21 0.66 -9.78
CA GLY A 4 -9.77 1.56 -8.70
C GLY A 4 -8.87 0.88 -7.68
N MET A 5 -9.18 -0.35 -7.28
CA MET A 5 -8.33 -1.13 -6.37
C MET A 5 -7.00 -1.50 -7.04
N ALA A 6 -7.01 -1.96 -8.29
CA ALA A 6 -5.81 -2.34 -9.01
C ALA A 6 -4.85 -1.15 -9.20
N VAL A 7 -5.36 0.00 -9.64
CA VAL A 7 -4.55 1.21 -9.83
C VAL A 7 -4.00 1.70 -8.48
N THR A 8 -4.81 1.78 -7.44
CA THR A 8 -4.35 2.29 -6.13
C THR A 8 -3.33 1.34 -5.49
N HIS A 9 -3.55 0.02 -5.55
CA HIS A 9 -2.65 -0.98 -4.98
C HIS A 9 -1.29 -1.05 -5.70
N ALA A 10 -1.26 -0.74 -7.00
CA ALA A 10 -0.03 -0.80 -7.81
C ALA A 10 0.73 0.53 -7.84
N PHE A 11 0.04 1.67 -7.92
CA PHE A 11 0.67 2.98 -8.14
C PHE A 11 0.96 3.75 -6.86
N VAL A 12 0.28 3.46 -5.75
CA VAL A 12 0.44 4.22 -4.51
C VAL A 12 1.10 3.33 -3.45
N PRO A 13 2.39 3.55 -3.14
CA PRO A 13 3.00 3.00 -1.93
C PRO A 13 2.17 3.44 -0.72
N PRO A 14 1.86 2.55 0.22
CA PRO A 14 2.90 1.81 0.93
C PRO A 14 2.65 0.29 0.96
N THR A 15 2.40 -0.32 -0.19
CA THR A 15 2.35 -1.79 -0.30
C THR A 15 3.76 -2.39 -0.22
N PRO A 16 3.96 -3.54 0.47
CA PRO A 16 5.29 -4.04 0.81
C PRO A 16 6.30 -4.12 -0.34
N GLY A 17 5.84 -4.46 -1.56
CA GLY A 17 6.69 -4.52 -2.75
C GLY A 17 7.24 -3.15 -3.16
N PRO A 18 6.38 -2.19 -3.55
CA PRO A 18 6.80 -0.82 -3.86
C PRO A 18 7.62 -0.13 -2.77
N THR A 19 7.30 -0.29 -1.48
CA THR A 19 8.11 0.26 -0.39
C THR A 19 9.49 -0.40 -0.29
N ALA A 20 9.58 -1.70 -0.49
CA ALA A 20 10.87 -2.41 -0.47
C ALA A 20 11.79 -1.93 -1.61
N VAL A 21 11.26 -1.76 -2.82
CA VAL A 21 12.03 -1.25 -3.96
C VAL A 21 12.45 0.20 -3.75
N ALA A 22 11.55 1.06 -3.24
CA ALA A 22 11.88 2.44 -2.91
C ALA A 22 13.03 2.52 -1.89
N ASN A 23 12.99 1.69 -0.84
CA ASN A 23 14.07 1.62 0.15
C ASN A 23 15.38 1.09 -0.44
N LEU A 24 15.34 0.10 -1.32
CA LEU A 24 16.53 -0.43 -2.00
C LEU A 24 17.20 0.60 -2.92
N LEU A 25 16.41 1.44 -3.58
CA LEU A 25 16.89 2.50 -4.46
C LEU A 25 17.22 3.81 -3.73
N GLY A 26 16.95 3.89 -2.42
CA GLY A 26 17.12 5.11 -1.63
C GLY A 26 16.16 6.24 -2.02
N ALA A 27 15.02 5.92 -2.61
CA ALA A 27 14.02 6.90 -3.02
C ALA A 27 13.14 7.31 -1.84
N ASP A 28 12.95 8.62 -1.64
CA ASP A 28 12.04 9.14 -0.61
C ASP A 28 10.60 8.74 -0.91
N LEU A 29 9.96 8.05 0.03
CA LEU A 29 8.63 7.48 -0.18
C LEU A 29 7.56 8.54 -0.47
N GLY A 30 7.68 9.74 0.11
CA GLY A 30 6.77 10.84 -0.18
C GLY A 30 6.80 11.26 -1.65
N TRP A 31 7.98 11.33 -2.27
CA TRP A 31 8.11 11.60 -3.70
C TRP A 31 7.54 10.48 -4.56
N VAL A 32 7.82 9.22 -4.21
CA VAL A 32 7.26 8.05 -4.91
C VAL A 32 5.72 8.08 -4.86
N ILE A 33 5.16 8.44 -3.71
CA ILE A 33 3.71 8.59 -3.53
C ILE A 33 3.18 9.74 -4.39
N THR A 34 3.80 10.91 -4.38
CA THR A 34 3.33 12.07 -5.16
C THR A 34 3.34 11.77 -6.66
N VAL A 35 4.43 11.19 -7.17
CA VAL A 35 4.54 10.77 -8.58
C VAL A 35 3.55 9.65 -8.89
N GLY A 36 3.39 8.69 -7.96
CA GLY A 36 2.45 7.57 -8.08
C GLY A 36 1.00 8.03 -8.18
N ILE A 37 0.59 9.03 -7.39
CA ILE A 37 -0.75 9.64 -7.50
C ILE A 37 -0.89 10.41 -8.82
N ALA A 38 0.12 11.22 -9.18
CA ALA A 38 0.10 12.02 -10.40
C ALA A 38 0.00 11.14 -11.67
N ALA A 39 0.65 9.98 -11.69
CA ALA A 39 0.56 9.00 -12.77
C ALA A 39 -0.68 8.08 -12.64
N GLY A 40 -1.11 7.78 -11.41
CA GLY A 40 -2.23 6.90 -11.12
C GLY A 40 -3.59 7.51 -11.49
N LEU A 41 -3.78 8.82 -11.28
CA LEU A 41 -5.02 9.52 -11.62
C LEU A 41 -5.37 9.46 -13.12
N PRO A 42 -4.47 9.80 -14.07
CA PRO A 42 -4.76 9.67 -15.49
C PRO A 42 -4.94 8.21 -15.90
N THR A 43 -4.14 7.29 -15.32
CA THR A 43 -4.29 5.84 -15.56
C THR A 43 -5.68 5.36 -15.15
N LEU A 44 -6.16 5.78 -13.97
CA LEU A 44 -7.50 5.45 -13.48
C LEU A 44 -8.59 5.92 -14.45
N ILE A 45 -8.50 7.15 -14.95
CA ILE A 45 -9.49 7.73 -15.87
C ILE A 45 -9.49 6.94 -17.19
N ILE A 46 -8.33 6.71 -17.79
CA ILE A 46 -8.18 6.01 -19.06
C ILE A 46 -8.68 4.56 -18.93
N THR A 47 -8.23 3.84 -17.90
CA THR A 47 -8.63 2.45 -17.67
C THR A 47 -10.11 2.34 -17.32
N ALA A 48 -10.69 3.28 -16.56
CA ALA A 48 -12.13 3.26 -16.26
C ALA A 48 -12.98 3.44 -17.53
N ILE A 49 -12.61 4.39 -18.41
CA ILE A 49 -13.30 4.62 -19.67
C ILE A 49 -13.17 3.39 -20.58
N PHE A 50 -11.98 2.83 -20.74
CA PHE A 50 -11.77 1.67 -21.61
C PHE A 50 -12.45 0.41 -21.07
N ALA A 51 -12.31 0.13 -19.76
CA ALA A 51 -12.96 -1.00 -19.10
C ALA A 51 -14.48 -0.90 -19.19
N SER A 52 -15.07 0.30 -19.06
CA SER A 52 -16.51 0.48 -19.22
C SER A 52 -17.00 0.11 -20.63
N LYS A 53 -16.23 0.43 -21.68
CA LYS A 53 -16.55 0.10 -23.08
C LYS A 53 -16.37 -1.37 -23.43
N VAL A 54 -15.36 -2.02 -22.87
CA VAL A 54 -15.09 -3.44 -23.11
C VAL A 54 -16.06 -4.31 -22.31
N LEU A 55 -16.28 -3.96 -21.03
CA LEU A 55 -17.19 -4.69 -20.16
C LEU A 55 -18.65 -4.51 -20.58
N SER A 56 -19.06 -3.35 -21.11
CA SER A 56 -20.39 -3.18 -21.71
C SER A 56 -20.61 -4.06 -22.96
N LYS A 57 -19.55 -4.54 -23.60
CA LYS A 57 -19.61 -5.43 -24.76
C LYS A 57 -19.64 -6.91 -24.39
N VAL A 58 -19.14 -7.25 -23.19
CA VAL A 58 -19.07 -8.61 -22.65
C VAL A 58 -20.21 -8.90 -21.66
N ALA A 59 -20.77 -7.87 -21.01
CA ALA A 59 -21.87 -7.95 -20.04
C ALA A 59 -23.27 -8.00 -20.67
N SER A 60 -23.40 -8.44 -21.93
CA SER A 60 -24.70 -8.82 -22.51
C SER A 60 -25.26 -10.12 -21.91
N GLY A 61 -24.50 -10.81 -21.06
CA GLY A 61 -25.03 -11.80 -20.13
C GLY A 61 -25.33 -11.12 -18.80
N ASN A 62 -26.59 -11.14 -18.39
CA ASN A 62 -27.03 -10.69 -17.06
C ASN A 62 -26.19 -11.38 -15.98
N VAL A 63 -25.14 -10.72 -15.52
CA VAL A 63 -24.59 -11.00 -14.19
C VAL A 63 -25.62 -10.40 -13.24
N SER A 64 -26.67 -11.18 -12.94
CA SER A 64 -27.45 -10.95 -11.74
C SER A 64 -26.45 -10.98 -10.58
N LEU A 65 -26.12 -9.79 -10.11
CA LEU A 65 -25.59 -9.62 -8.76
C LEU A 65 -26.74 -10.04 -7.85
N ASP A 66 -26.88 -11.34 -7.61
CA ASP A 66 -27.68 -11.89 -6.53
C ASP A 66 -26.96 -11.54 -5.22
N VAL A 67 -27.00 -10.24 -4.92
CA VAL A 67 -26.86 -9.75 -3.56
C VAL A 67 -28.26 -9.85 -3.01
N SER A 68 -28.68 -11.06 -2.66
CA SER A 68 -29.79 -11.24 -1.75
C SER A 68 -29.46 -10.37 -0.51
N PRO A 69 -30.24 -9.31 -0.22
CA PRO A 69 -29.99 -8.53 0.97
C PRO A 69 -30.28 -9.47 2.14
N ASP A 70 -29.23 -9.89 2.82
CA ASP A 70 -29.33 -10.77 3.97
C ASP A 70 -30.01 -9.98 5.10
N THR A 71 -31.35 -9.99 5.12
CA THR A 71 -32.20 -9.22 6.05
C THR A 71 -32.13 -9.72 7.49
N THR A 72 -31.24 -10.66 7.79
CA THR A 72 -31.08 -11.29 9.11
C THR A 72 -29.96 -10.67 9.95
N THR A 73 -29.16 -9.75 9.39
CA THR A 73 -28.12 -9.05 10.14
C THR A 73 -28.62 -7.69 10.66
N PRO A 74 -28.47 -7.38 11.96
CA PRO A 74 -28.86 -6.07 12.48
C PRO A 74 -28.11 -4.99 11.70
N GLN A 75 -28.83 -3.96 11.21
CA GLN A 75 -28.27 -2.82 10.50
C GLN A 75 -27.20 -2.14 11.35
N ARG A 76 -25.95 -2.58 11.19
CA ARG A 76 -24.78 -1.92 11.76
C ARG A 76 -24.72 -0.53 11.13
N LYS A 77 -24.52 0.48 11.97
CA LYS A 77 -24.32 1.86 11.53
C LYS A 77 -23.17 1.87 10.53
N SER A 78 -23.46 2.07 9.25
CA SER A 78 -22.42 2.13 8.22
C SER A 78 -21.47 3.27 8.57
N PRO A 79 -20.15 3.06 8.50
CA PRO A 79 -19.21 4.15 8.75
C PRO A 79 -19.49 5.26 7.76
N HIS A 80 -19.48 6.50 8.25
CA HIS A 80 -19.54 7.65 7.34
C HIS A 80 -18.37 7.56 6.35
N LEU A 81 -18.69 7.73 5.07
CA LEU A 81 -17.70 7.75 3.98
C LEU A 81 -16.52 8.68 4.30
N ALA A 82 -16.79 9.82 4.92
CA ALA A 82 -15.78 10.78 5.35
C ALA A 82 -14.73 10.18 6.31
N ILE A 83 -15.12 9.31 7.24
CA ILE A 83 -14.18 8.67 8.18
C ILE A 83 -13.29 7.69 7.44
N VAL A 84 -13.87 6.90 6.53
CA VAL A 84 -13.11 5.92 5.73
C VAL A 84 -12.10 6.64 4.84
N VAL A 85 -12.53 7.70 4.14
CA VAL A 85 -11.65 8.52 3.30
C VAL A 85 -10.56 9.19 4.14
N ALA A 86 -10.91 9.75 5.31
CA ALA A 86 -9.92 10.37 6.20
C ALA A 86 -8.87 9.36 6.67
N LEU A 87 -9.27 8.14 7.06
CA LEU A 87 -8.32 7.09 7.48
C LEU A 87 -7.41 6.61 6.36
N LEU A 88 -7.89 6.61 5.11
CA LEU A 88 -7.07 6.29 3.93
C LEU A 88 -6.07 7.39 3.58
N VAL A 89 -6.49 8.65 3.68
CA VAL A 89 -5.67 9.82 3.30
C VAL A 89 -4.67 10.20 4.41
N LEU A 90 -5.02 9.96 5.68
CA LEU A 90 -4.19 10.27 6.84
C LEU A 90 -2.73 9.79 6.72
N PRO A 91 -2.42 8.50 6.50
CA PRO A 91 -1.03 8.05 6.43
C PRO A 91 -0.29 8.69 5.24
N LEU A 92 -0.98 8.96 4.15
CA LEU A 92 -0.41 9.58 2.95
C LEU A 92 0.04 11.02 3.21
N ILE A 93 -0.80 11.80 3.90
CA ILE A 93 -0.47 13.17 4.30
C ILE A 93 0.73 13.16 5.26
N LEU A 94 0.75 12.25 6.23
CA LEU A 94 1.87 12.12 7.18
C LEU A 94 3.18 11.86 6.43
N ILE A 95 3.20 10.91 5.48
CA ILE A 95 4.41 10.56 4.72
C ILE A 95 4.88 11.71 3.83
N VAL A 96 3.97 12.36 3.10
CA VAL A 96 4.33 13.49 2.22
C VAL A 96 4.79 14.70 3.05
N SER A 97 4.19 14.93 4.22
CA SER A 97 4.59 16.02 5.11
C SER A 97 6.02 15.86 5.63
N GLU A 98 6.48 14.62 5.81
CA GLU A 98 7.85 14.31 6.20
C GLU A 98 8.86 14.72 5.14
N THR A 99 8.60 14.32 3.89
CA THR A 99 9.44 14.64 2.75
C THR A 99 9.47 16.16 2.50
N ALA A 100 8.32 16.83 2.66
CA ALA A 100 8.25 18.29 2.58
C ALA A 100 9.05 18.96 3.70
N ALA A 101 8.96 18.47 4.94
CA ALA A 101 9.70 19.00 6.08
C ALA A 101 11.21 18.84 5.93
N ARG A 102 11.69 17.68 5.42
CA ARG A 102 13.10 17.47 5.08
C ARG A 102 13.62 18.48 4.07
N GLY A 103 12.80 18.81 3.06
CA GLY A 103 13.15 19.78 2.03
C GLY A 103 13.16 21.23 2.51
N ALA A 104 12.28 21.60 3.45
CA ALA A 104 12.07 23.00 3.85
C ALA A 104 12.80 23.43 5.12
N LEU A 105 12.92 22.56 6.14
CA LEU A 105 13.31 22.95 7.50
C LEU A 105 14.74 22.54 7.90
N GLY A 106 15.41 21.71 7.11
CA GLY A 106 16.73 21.17 7.47
C GLY A 106 16.66 20.19 8.66
N LYS A 107 17.70 19.35 8.81
CA LYS A 107 17.71 18.22 9.76
C LYS A 107 17.90 18.61 11.24
N GLU A 108 18.15 19.89 11.55
CA GLU A 108 18.64 20.30 12.87
C GLU A 108 17.57 20.93 13.78
N SER A 109 16.35 21.15 13.30
CA SER A 109 15.26 21.63 14.16
C SER A 109 14.64 20.48 14.96
N PRO A 110 14.41 20.62 16.28
CA PRO A 110 13.69 19.61 17.07
C PRO A 110 12.27 19.36 16.54
N THR A 111 11.63 20.34 15.90
CA THR A 111 10.33 20.15 15.23
C THR A 111 10.44 19.28 13.98
N ALA A 112 11.54 19.38 13.23
CA ALA A 112 11.79 18.53 12.07
C ALA A 112 11.98 17.06 12.48
N LEU A 113 12.65 16.80 13.62
CA LEU A 113 12.83 15.45 14.13
C LEU A 113 11.50 14.77 14.51
N TRP A 114 10.58 15.50 15.13
CA TRP A 114 9.22 15.01 15.42
C TRP A 114 8.42 14.74 14.14
N LEU A 115 8.50 15.64 13.15
CA LEU A 115 7.85 15.41 11.85
C LEU A 115 8.45 14.21 11.11
N MET A 116 9.76 14.00 11.18
CA MET A 116 10.45 12.83 10.62
C MET A 116 9.98 11.53 11.27
N LEU A 117 9.81 11.53 12.60
CA LEU A 117 9.33 10.35 13.32
C LEU A 117 7.88 10.01 12.97
N VAL A 118 6.98 11.01 13.04
CA VAL A 118 5.54 10.82 12.83
C VAL A 118 5.23 10.53 11.36
N GLY A 119 5.94 11.17 10.45
CA GLY A 119 5.76 11.00 9.02
C GLY A 119 6.53 9.83 8.41
N HIS A 120 7.38 9.12 9.17
CA HIS A 120 7.97 7.89 8.69
C HIS A 120 6.87 6.90 8.27
N PRO A 121 6.94 6.29 7.07
CA PRO A 121 5.95 5.33 6.58
C PRO A 121 5.44 4.28 7.58
N PHE A 122 6.32 3.67 8.38
CA PHE A 122 5.90 2.69 9.40
C PHE A 122 5.09 3.33 10.52
N THR A 123 5.54 4.47 11.05
CA THR A 123 4.84 5.21 12.10
C THR A 123 3.51 5.76 11.60
N ALA A 124 3.48 6.34 10.40
CA ALA A 124 2.26 6.88 9.78
C ALA A 124 1.20 5.78 9.60
N LEU A 125 1.58 4.60 9.12
CA LEU A 125 0.69 3.45 8.99
C LEU A 125 0.21 2.91 10.34
N LEU A 126 1.09 2.89 11.34
CA LEU A 126 0.72 2.49 12.70
C LEU A 126 -0.32 3.45 13.29
N ILE A 127 -0.11 4.76 13.17
CA ILE A 127 -1.05 5.79 13.61
C ILE A 127 -2.39 5.63 12.91
N ALA A 128 -2.38 5.46 11.58
CA ALA A 128 -3.60 5.26 10.80
C ALA A 128 -4.35 3.97 11.21
N THR A 129 -3.63 2.90 11.51
CA THR A 129 -4.20 1.62 11.97
C THR A 129 -4.84 1.76 13.35
N LEU A 130 -4.16 2.41 14.29
CA LEU A 130 -4.71 2.70 15.62
C LEU A 130 -5.94 3.62 15.54
N ALA A 131 -5.88 4.64 14.68
CA ALA A 131 -7.02 5.50 14.40
C ALA A 131 -8.19 4.69 13.82
N ALA A 132 -7.93 3.74 12.92
CA ALA A 132 -8.96 2.86 12.37
C ALA A 132 -9.62 1.98 13.45
N PHE A 133 -8.85 1.36 14.34
CA PHE A 133 -9.41 0.59 15.46
C PHE A 133 -10.26 1.45 16.40
N TYR A 134 -9.85 2.69 16.65
CA TYR A 134 -10.61 3.61 17.49
C TYR A 134 -11.90 4.09 16.81
N PHE A 135 -11.80 4.67 15.61
CA PHE A 135 -12.92 5.30 14.91
C PHE A 135 -13.90 4.28 14.33
N LEU A 136 -13.40 3.21 13.72
CA LEU A 136 -14.20 2.18 13.04
C LEU A 136 -14.58 1.01 13.94
N GLY A 137 -13.76 0.71 14.96
CA GLY A 137 -14.07 -0.31 15.97
C GLY A 137 -14.88 0.28 17.11
N LYS A 138 -14.21 0.98 18.03
CA LYS A 138 -14.80 1.45 19.30
C LYS A 138 -15.94 2.46 19.08
N ARG A 139 -15.76 3.46 18.21
CA ARG A 139 -16.74 4.54 18.02
C ARG A 139 -18.00 4.11 17.26
N LEU A 140 -17.93 3.04 16.48
CA LEU A 140 -19.07 2.42 15.79
C LEU A 140 -19.77 1.34 16.64
N GLY A 141 -19.31 1.10 17.87
CA GLY A 141 -19.90 0.12 18.78
C GLY A 141 -19.55 -1.34 18.44
N MET A 142 -18.44 -1.59 17.76
CA MET A 142 -18.00 -2.95 17.46
C MET A 142 -17.49 -3.63 18.75
N PRO A 143 -17.93 -4.88 19.06
CA PRO A 143 -17.40 -5.63 20.19
C PRO A 143 -15.92 -5.94 19.98
N ALA A 144 -15.14 -5.96 21.06
CA ALA A 144 -13.69 -6.14 21.00
C ALA A 144 -13.27 -7.45 20.31
N GLN A 145 -14.04 -8.53 20.50
CA GLN A 145 -13.82 -9.83 19.88
C GLN A 145 -13.90 -9.76 18.35
N GLU A 146 -14.78 -8.91 17.81
CA GLU A 146 -14.91 -8.74 16.36
C GLU A 146 -13.75 -7.94 15.79
N VAL A 147 -13.27 -6.91 16.50
CA VAL A 147 -12.05 -6.17 16.12
C VAL A 147 -10.84 -7.10 16.10
N GLN A 148 -10.71 -7.95 17.13
CA GLN A 148 -9.66 -8.96 17.21
C GLN A 148 -9.73 -9.95 16.04
N ARG A 149 -10.93 -10.48 15.73
CA ARG A 149 -11.14 -11.39 14.59
C ARG A 149 -10.72 -10.76 13.26
N ILE A 150 -11.02 -9.48 13.07
CA ILE A 150 -10.59 -8.74 11.86
C ILE A 150 -9.07 -8.61 11.81
N ALA A 151 -8.43 -8.29 12.94
CA ALA A 151 -6.98 -8.19 13.03
C ALA A 151 -6.29 -9.54 12.74
N GLU A 152 -6.80 -10.65 13.27
CA GLU A 152 -6.31 -12.01 13.00
C GLU A 152 -6.40 -12.35 11.50
N ARG A 153 -7.55 -12.07 10.86
CA ARG A 153 -7.73 -12.28 9.42
C ARG A 153 -6.82 -11.42 8.55
N ALA A 154 -6.45 -10.23 9.01
CA ALA A 154 -5.47 -9.38 8.32
C ALA A 154 -4.03 -9.90 8.48
N LEU A 155 -3.74 -10.60 9.58
CA LEU A 155 -2.42 -11.15 9.88
C LEU A 155 -2.05 -12.32 8.97
N GLU A 156 -3.03 -13.11 8.51
CA GLU A 156 -2.82 -14.24 7.61
C GLU A 156 -2.09 -13.84 6.30
N PRO A 157 -2.62 -12.92 5.46
CA PRO A 157 -1.92 -12.48 4.26
C PRO A 157 -0.63 -11.71 4.58
N ALA A 158 -0.61 -10.94 5.68
CA ALA A 158 0.61 -10.23 6.10
C ALA A 158 1.73 -11.20 6.47
N GLY A 159 1.41 -12.29 7.17
CA GLY A 159 2.35 -13.34 7.57
C GLY A 159 2.98 -14.04 6.36
N VAL A 160 2.18 -14.39 5.35
CA VAL A 160 2.70 -14.96 4.10
C VAL A 160 3.68 -14.00 3.41
N ILE A 161 3.31 -12.71 3.30
CA ILE A 161 4.19 -11.70 2.69
C ILE A 161 5.50 -11.54 3.48
N LEU A 162 5.43 -11.50 4.82
CA LEU A 162 6.60 -11.40 5.69
C LEU A 162 7.52 -12.63 5.54
N LEU A 163 6.96 -13.83 5.49
CA LEU A 163 7.73 -15.07 5.30
C LEU A 163 8.43 -15.10 3.94
N VAL A 164 7.71 -14.80 2.86
CA VAL A 164 8.27 -14.83 1.49
C VAL A 164 9.32 -13.73 1.31
N THR A 165 9.04 -12.51 1.78
CA THR A 165 9.98 -11.38 1.67
C THR A 165 11.22 -11.60 2.55
N GLY A 166 11.04 -12.13 3.76
CA GLY A 166 12.13 -12.46 4.67
C GLY A 166 13.02 -13.57 4.11
N ALA A 167 12.43 -14.65 3.60
CA ALA A 167 13.18 -15.74 2.95
C ALA A 167 13.97 -15.24 1.73
N GLY A 168 13.34 -14.41 0.88
CA GLY A 168 14.00 -13.79 -0.26
C GLY A 168 15.16 -12.87 0.15
N GLY A 169 15.02 -12.13 1.25
CA GLY A 169 16.06 -11.27 1.80
C GLY A 169 17.31 -12.04 2.26
N VAL A 170 17.12 -13.16 2.98
CA VAL A 170 18.22 -14.03 3.40
C VAL A 170 18.86 -14.72 2.20
N PHE A 171 18.07 -15.24 1.27
CA PHE A 171 18.57 -15.87 0.04
C PHE A 171 19.42 -14.90 -0.80
N LYS A 172 18.99 -13.63 -0.90
CA LYS A 172 19.79 -12.57 -1.52
C LYS A 172 21.17 -12.44 -0.87
N GLN A 173 21.25 -12.42 0.46
CA GLN A 173 22.54 -12.29 1.16
C GLN A 173 23.42 -13.51 0.92
N VAL A 174 22.88 -14.72 0.95
CA VAL A 174 23.64 -15.95 0.61
C VAL A 174 24.21 -15.90 -0.81
N LEU A 175 23.47 -15.36 -1.79
CA LEU A 175 23.97 -15.20 -3.16
C LEU A 175 25.10 -14.18 -3.28
N ILE A 176 25.05 -13.11 -2.49
CA ILE A 176 26.10 -12.07 -2.42
C ILE A 176 27.34 -12.66 -1.74
N ASP A 177 27.17 -13.27 -0.56
CA ASP A 177 28.27 -13.81 0.25
C ASP A 177 28.98 -15.00 -0.42
N SER A 178 28.25 -15.81 -1.21
CA SER A 178 28.83 -16.94 -1.95
C SER A 178 29.54 -16.52 -3.25
N GLY A 179 29.42 -15.26 -3.69
CA GLY A 179 29.94 -14.79 -4.98
C GLY A 179 29.24 -15.40 -6.21
N ALA A 180 28.18 -16.20 -6.01
CA ALA A 180 27.42 -16.81 -7.10
C ALA A 180 26.75 -15.75 -7.98
N GLY A 181 26.31 -14.63 -7.39
CA GLY A 181 25.75 -13.50 -8.14
C GLY A 181 26.75 -12.89 -9.13
N ASP A 182 27.98 -12.69 -8.70
CA ASP A 182 29.05 -12.11 -9.53
C ASP A 182 29.50 -13.08 -10.64
N ALA A 183 29.55 -14.39 -10.35
CA ALA A 183 29.85 -15.42 -11.34
C ALA A 183 28.81 -15.45 -12.49
N VAL A 184 27.53 -15.29 -12.17
CA VAL A 184 26.46 -15.20 -13.18
C VAL A 184 26.53 -13.86 -13.94
N ALA A 185 26.73 -12.74 -13.25
CA ALA A 185 26.85 -11.42 -13.88
C ALA A 185 28.03 -11.33 -14.86
N SER A 186 29.19 -11.88 -14.48
CA SER A 186 30.38 -11.95 -15.32
C SER A 186 30.19 -12.84 -16.56
N SER A 187 29.53 -13.99 -16.41
CA SER A 187 29.19 -14.89 -17.52
C SER A 187 28.21 -14.25 -18.51
N LEU A 188 27.21 -13.50 -18.03
CA LEU A 188 26.29 -12.74 -18.88
C LEU A 188 26.99 -11.59 -19.59
N THR A 189 27.90 -10.89 -18.92
CA THR A 189 28.68 -9.80 -19.53
C THR A 189 29.61 -10.32 -20.63
N SER A 190 30.25 -11.46 -20.40
CA SER A 190 31.12 -12.09 -21.42
C SER A 190 30.33 -12.75 -22.56
N ALA A 191 29.08 -13.17 -22.34
CA ALA A 191 28.20 -13.65 -23.40
C ALA A 191 27.51 -12.52 -24.19
N ALA A 192 27.29 -11.36 -23.56
CA ALA A 192 26.61 -10.20 -24.17
C ALA A 192 27.54 -9.24 -24.92
N VAL A 193 28.86 -9.45 -24.89
CA VAL A 193 29.85 -8.60 -25.57
C VAL A 193 30.65 -9.41 -26.61
N PRO A 194 30.32 -9.30 -27.91
CA PRO A 194 31.35 -9.31 -28.93
C PRO A 194 31.83 -7.87 -29.13
N THR A 195 32.98 -7.53 -28.57
CA THR A 195 33.86 -6.51 -29.17
C THR A 195 34.95 -7.24 -29.93
#